data_AF-Q53783-F1
#
_entry.id   AF-Q53783-F1
#
_cell.length_a   1.000
_cell.length_b   1.000
_cell.length_c   1.000
_cell.angle_alpha   90.00
_cell.angle_beta   90.00
_cell.angle_gamma   90.00
#
_symmetry.space_group_name_H-M   'P 1'
#
loop_
_entity.id
_entity.type
_entity.pdbx_description
1 polymer ?
#
loop_
_entity_poly.entity_id
_entity_poly.type
_entity_poly.pdbx_seq_one_letter_code
_entity_poly.pdbx_strand_id
1 'polypeptide(L)'
;MPKVSSVIVPYAAYLRVYEPLAAFPEEERGHWTRYARRTDLPSYQDELRRSLADLLPVPPVPVPVHESADAFVTEVDGVVCVCPWRTRLRGWQALEELAEDFPQPVLDACCPPFVRRQSP
;
A
#
# COMPACT_ATOMS: atom_id res chain seq x y z
N MET A 1 8.79 22.43 -5.27
CA MET A 1 8.64 21.14 -4.56
C MET A 1 10.03 20.58 -4.35
N PRO A 2 10.46 20.26 -3.12
CA PRO A 2 11.77 19.66 -2.93
C PRO A 2 11.76 18.29 -3.63
N LYS A 3 12.86 17.94 -4.32
CA LYS A 3 13.01 16.66 -5.02
C LYS A 3 13.00 15.53 -3.99
N VAL A 4 11.83 14.92 -3.79
CA VAL A 4 11.63 13.73 -2.98
C VAL A 4 12.21 12.54 -3.76
N SER A 5 13.51 12.30 -3.59
CA SER A 5 14.29 11.21 -4.22
C SER A 5 14.30 11.20 -5.76
N SER A 6 15.47 11.05 -6.36
CA SER A 6 15.60 10.83 -7.81
C SER A 6 15.18 9.43 -8.25
N VAL A 7 14.90 8.54 -7.30
CA VAL A 7 14.49 7.15 -7.56
C VAL A 7 12.99 7.14 -7.83
N ILE A 8 12.63 7.01 -9.11
CA ILE A 8 11.31 6.59 -9.54
C ILE A 8 11.28 5.07 -9.35
N VAL A 9 10.30 4.58 -8.59
CA VAL A 9 10.12 3.12 -8.46
C VAL A 9 9.64 2.60 -9.81
N PRO A 10 10.36 1.64 -10.44
CA PRO A 10 9.97 1.10 -11.73
C PRO A 10 8.60 0.41 -11.66
N TYR A 11 7.93 0.38 -12.81
CA TYR A 11 6.56 -0.06 -13.04
C TYR A 11 6.09 -1.23 -12.17
N ALA A 12 5.26 -0.95 -11.16
CA ALA A 12 4.49 -1.96 -10.44
C ALA A 12 3.10 -2.06 -11.09
N ALA A 13 2.78 -3.20 -11.68
CA ALA A 13 1.45 -3.48 -12.21
C ALA A 13 0.65 -4.24 -11.15
N TYR A 14 -0.44 -3.64 -10.67
CA TYR A 14 -1.38 -4.31 -9.78
C TYR A 14 -2.79 -3.82 -10.05
N LEU A 15 -3.78 -4.65 -9.71
CA LEU A 15 -5.19 -4.31 -9.86
C LEU A 15 -5.61 -3.27 -8.83
N ARG A 16 -6.20 -2.16 -9.31
CA ARG A 16 -6.85 -1.14 -8.47
C ARG A 16 -8.36 -1.22 -8.67
N VAL A 17 -9.08 -1.53 -7.61
CA VAL A 17 -10.55 -1.56 -7.62
C VAL A 17 -11.06 -0.23 -7.06
N TYR A 18 -11.77 0.53 -7.90
CA TYR A 18 -12.37 1.80 -7.51
C TYR A 18 -13.85 1.58 -7.21
N GLU A 19 -14.23 1.83 -5.96
CA GLU A 19 -15.60 1.64 -5.49
C GLU A 19 -16.27 3.01 -5.28
N PRO A 20 -17.53 3.21 -5.71
CA PRO A 20 -18.27 4.43 -5.41
C PRO A 20 -18.38 4.65 -3.90
N LEU A 21 -18.38 5.90 -3.44
CA LEU A 21 -18.57 6.21 -1.99
C LEU A 21 -19.82 5.55 -1.40
N ALA A 22 -20.87 5.37 -2.20
CA ALA A 22 -22.12 4.72 -1.78
C ALA A 22 -21.97 3.21 -1.48
N ALA A 23 -20.90 2.56 -1.95
CA ALA A 23 -20.63 1.14 -1.71
C ALA A 23 -19.95 0.89 -0.35
N PHE A 24 -19.33 1.92 0.25
CA PHE A 24 -18.67 1.79 1.55
C PHE A 24 -19.67 1.79 2.71
N PRO A 25 -19.38 1.06 3.81
CA PRO A 25 -20.11 1.16 5.08
C PRO A 25 -20.19 2.61 5.58
N GLU A 26 -21.22 2.95 6.34
CA GLU A 26 -21.46 4.33 6.79
C GLU A 26 -20.28 4.93 7.59
N GLU A 27 -19.67 4.12 8.45
CA GLU A 27 -18.50 4.47 9.25
C GLU A 27 -17.29 4.89 8.39
N GLU A 28 -17.03 4.16 7.31
CA GLU A 28 -15.94 4.45 6.37
C GLU A 28 -16.31 5.56 5.39
N ARG A 29 -17.58 5.64 4.99
CA ARG A 29 -18.06 6.62 4.01
C ARG A 29 -17.82 8.05 4.47
N GLY A 30 -18.02 8.35 5.75
CA GLY A 30 -17.73 9.66 6.32
C GLY A 30 -16.24 10.02 6.23
N HIS A 31 -15.37 9.05 6.51
CA HIS A 31 -13.92 9.20 6.37
C HIS A 31 -13.54 9.48 4.91
N TRP A 32 -13.99 8.65 3.97
CA TRP A 32 -13.65 8.78 2.55
C TRP A 32 -14.24 10.03 1.89
N THR A 33 -15.42 10.46 2.30
CA THR A 33 -16.03 11.71 1.83
C THR A 33 -15.18 12.93 2.22
N ARG A 34 -14.62 12.95 3.43
CA ARG A 34 -13.72 14.01 3.87
C ARG A 34 -12.35 13.90 3.17
N TYR A 35 -11.84 12.68 3.04
CA TYR A 35 -10.57 12.38 2.39
C TYR A 35 -10.56 12.85 0.93
N ALA A 36 -11.61 12.54 0.17
CA ALA A 36 -11.73 12.91 -1.24
C ALA A 36 -11.75 14.43 -1.51
N ARG A 37 -12.02 15.26 -0.49
CA ARG A 37 -12.00 16.72 -0.59
C ARG A 37 -10.62 17.33 -0.35
N ARG A 38 -9.62 16.53 0.02
CA ARG A 38 -8.26 17.03 0.22
C ARG A 38 -7.67 17.52 -1.10
N THR A 39 -6.91 18.59 -1.01
CA THR A 39 -6.18 19.15 -2.16
C THR A 39 -4.90 18.37 -2.46
N ASP A 40 -4.40 17.59 -1.50
CA ASP A 40 -3.19 16.79 -1.58
C ASP A 40 -3.49 15.29 -1.46
N LEU A 41 -3.79 14.66 -2.58
CA LEU A 41 -3.96 13.21 -2.64
C LEU A 41 -2.63 12.53 -3.01
N PRO A 42 -2.27 11.43 -2.35
CA PRO A 42 -1.01 10.77 -2.61
C PRO A 42 -1.03 10.08 -3.98
N SER A 43 0.11 10.13 -4.67
CA SER A 43 0.29 9.48 -5.96
C SER A 43 0.66 8.01 -5.82
N TYR A 44 0.62 7.27 -6.93
CA TYR A 44 1.12 5.90 -6.97
C TYR A 44 2.60 5.79 -6.59
N GLN A 45 3.40 6.83 -6.86
CA GLN A 45 4.81 6.85 -6.44
C GLN A 45 4.93 7.02 -4.92
N ASP A 46 4.02 7.75 -4.28
CA ASP A 46 4.06 7.95 -2.82
C ASP A 46 3.73 6.67 -2.07
N GLU A 47 2.77 5.90 -2.58
CA GLU A 47 2.49 4.54 -2.10
C GLU A 47 3.73 3.66 -2.18
N LEU A 48 4.34 3.53 -3.38
CA LEU A 48 5.50 2.67 -3.59
C LEU A 48 6.70 3.10 -2.75
N ARG A 49 6.95 4.41 -2.64
CA ARG A 49 8.04 4.94 -1.81
C ARG A 49 7.83 4.61 -0.34
N ARG A 50 6.61 4.70 0.17
CA ARG A 50 6.31 4.35 1.56
C ARG A 50 6.53 2.85 1.81
N SER A 51 6.01 1.98 0.94
CA SER A 51 6.24 0.54 1.05
C SER A 51 7.72 0.16 1.00
N LEU A 52 8.52 0.82 0.15
CA LEU A 52 9.97 0.58 0.12
C LEU A 52 10.70 1.16 1.34
N ALA A 53 10.26 2.31 1.85
CA ALA A 53 10.83 2.92 3.05
C ALA A 53 10.67 2.00 4.26
N ASP A 54 9.56 1.26 4.36
CA ASP A 54 9.31 0.30 5.45
C ASP A 54 10.30 -0.90 5.44
N LEU A 55 11.00 -1.15 4.33
CA LEU A 55 12.03 -2.18 4.24
C LEU A 55 13.44 -1.70 4.67
N LEU A 56 13.64 -0.40 4.86
CA LEU A 56 14.95 0.16 5.22
C LEU A 56 15.37 -0.05 6.69
N PRO A 57 14.46 -0.03 7.69
CA PRO A 57 14.83 -0.26 9.08
C PRO A 57 15.43 -1.64 9.34
N VAL A 58 16.14 -1.77 10.46
CA VAL A 58 16.63 -3.07 10.96
C VAL A 58 15.97 -3.31 12.33
N PRO A 59 15.02 -4.26 12.44
CA PRO A 59 14.55 -5.16 11.40
C PRO A 59 13.61 -4.51 10.36
N PRO A 60 13.51 -5.05 9.14
CA PRO A 60 12.59 -4.53 8.12
C PRO A 60 11.13 -4.79 8.49
N VAL A 61 10.23 -3.96 7.99
CA VAL A 61 8.77 -4.05 8.17
C VAL A 61 8.11 -4.39 6.82
N PRO A 62 8.10 -5.66 6.40
CA PRO A 62 7.54 -6.06 5.10
C PRO A 62 6.02 -5.90 5.05
N VAL A 63 5.35 -5.93 6.21
CA VAL A 63 3.92 -5.74 6.33
C VAL A 63 3.64 -4.64 7.35
N PRO A 64 2.99 -3.53 6.94
CA PRO A 64 2.65 -2.44 7.84
C PRO A 64 1.81 -2.89 9.03
N VAL A 65 2.07 -2.33 10.22
CA VAL A 65 1.37 -2.67 11.48
C VAL A 65 -0.12 -2.27 11.46
N HIS A 66 -0.48 -1.26 10.68
CA HIS A 66 -1.86 -0.84 10.48
C HIS A 66 -2.15 -0.75 8.98
N GLU A 67 -3.42 -0.87 8.62
CA GLU A 67 -3.84 -0.59 7.26
C GLU A 67 -3.65 0.89 6.95
N SER A 68 -3.30 1.20 5.70
CA SER A 68 -3.13 2.56 5.25
C SER A 68 -4.47 3.30 5.28
N ALA A 69 -4.46 4.52 5.83
CA ALA A 69 -5.60 5.45 5.74
C ALA A 69 -5.61 6.25 4.43
N ASP A 70 -4.71 5.94 3.49
CA ASP A 70 -4.62 6.57 2.19
C ASP A 70 -5.30 5.76 1.08
N ALA A 71 -5.81 6.48 0.09
CA ALA A 71 -6.53 5.93 -1.03
C ALA A 71 -6.28 6.73 -2.32
N PHE A 72 -6.44 6.06 -3.45
CA PHE A 72 -6.61 6.76 -4.73
C PHE A 72 -8.06 7.19 -4.87
N VAL A 73 -8.27 8.39 -5.39
CA VAL A 73 -9.59 8.94 -5.65
C VAL A 73 -9.67 9.31 -7.12
N THR A 74 -10.80 9.00 -7.73
CA THR A 74 -11.13 9.41 -9.10
C THR A 74 -12.59 9.82 -9.16
N GLU A 75 -12.96 10.59 -10.16
CA GLU A 75 -14.35 10.88 -10.48
C GLU A 75 -14.69 10.30 -11.85
N VAL A 76 -15.80 9.58 -11.93
CA VAL A 76 -16.32 9.00 -13.18
C VAL A 76 -17.79 9.36 -13.26
N ASP A 77 -18.18 10.08 -14.31
CA ASP A 77 -19.57 10.53 -14.54
C ASP A 77 -20.19 11.27 -13.33
N GLY A 78 -19.41 12.11 -12.65
CA GLY A 78 -19.85 12.85 -11.46
C GLY A 78 -19.91 12.02 -10.18
N VAL A 79 -19.50 10.76 -10.22
CA VAL A 79 -19.44 9.86 -9.06
C VAL A 79 -18.01 9.75 -8.57
N VAL A 80 -17.81 10.09 -7.30
CA VAL A 80 -16.51 9.89 -6.62
C VAL A 80 -16.32 8.41 -6.30
N CYS A 81 -15.25 7.85 -6.83
CA CYS A 81 -14.82 6.48 -6.59
C CYS A 81 -13.48 6.47 -5.85
N VAL A 82 -13.35 5.56 -4.90
CA VAL A 82 -12.21 5.45 -3.98
C VAL A 82 -11.61 4.06 -4.08
N CYS A 83 -10.27 4.00 -4.11
CA CYS A 83 -9.48 2.77 -4.09
C CYS A 83 -8.49 2.84 -2.92
N PRO A 84 -8.84 2.30 -1.74
CA PRO A 84 -7.95 2.23 -0.59
C PRO A 84 -6.68 1.44 -0.92
N TRP A 85 -5.52 1.87 -0.44
CA TRP A 85 -4.25 1.23 -0.83
C TRP A 85 -4.11 -0.22 -0.36
N ARG A 86 -4.81 -0.61 0.71
CA ARG A 86 -4.79 -1.98 1.26
C ARG A 86 -3.37 -2.59 1.32
N THR A 87 -2.38 -1.79 1.72
CA THR A 87 -0.95 -2.15 1.69
C THR A 87 -0.64 -3.24 2.69
N ARG A 88 -1.37 -3.31 3.81
CA ARG A 88 -1.18 -4.39 4.80
C ARG A 88 -1.67 -5.72 4.23
N LEU A 89 -2.87 -5.75 3.65
CA LEU A 89 -3.40 -6.96 3.00
C LEU A 89 -2.45 -7.46 1.90
N ARG A 90 -2.04 -6.57 0.99
CA ARG A 90 -1.11 -6.94 -0.10
C ARG A 90 0.26 -7.37 0.40
N GLY A 91 0.75 -6.77 1.48
CA GLY A 91 2.00 -7.20 2.12
C GLY A 91 1.93 -8.63 2.63
N TRP A 92 0.82 -9.04 3.24
CA TRP A 92 0.63 -10.43 3.67
C TRP A 92 0.59 -11.40 2.49
N GLN A 93 -0.19 -11.09 1.45
CA GLN A 93 -0.28 -11.92 0.24
C GLN A 93 1.10 -12.07 -0.42
N ALA A 94 1.82 -10.97 -0.58
CA ALA A 94 3.17 -11.00 -1.13
C ALA A 94 4.15 -11.82 -0.29
N LEU A 95 4.00 -11.84 1.05
CA LEU A 95 4.87 -12.62 1.93
C LEU A 95 4.64 -14.14 1.81
N GLU A 96 3.38 -14.55 1.60
CA GLU A 96 3.02 -15.95 1.34
C GLU A 96 3.64 -16.42 0.01
N GLU A 97 3.48 -15.63 -1.05
CA GLU A 97 4.03 -15.91 -2.39
C GLU A 97 5.56 -15.87 -2.41
N LEU A 98 6.19 -15.00 -1.58
CA LEU A 98 7.63 -14.81 -1.56
C LEU A 98 8.40 -16.12 -1.33
N ALA A 99 7.88 -17.00 -0.47
CA ALA A 99 8.50 -18.29 -0.15
C ALA A 99 8.52 -19.26 -1.34
N GLU A 100 7.61 -19.09 -2.30
CA GLU A 100 7.52 -19.89 -3.52
C GLU A 100 8.46 -19.36 -4.61
N ASP A 101 8.69 -18.04 -4.63
CA ASP A 101 9.43 -17.35 -5.70
C ASP A 101 10.95 -17.31 -5.52
N PHE A 102 11.46 -17.39 -4.27
CA PHE A 102 12.88 -17.17 -3.98
C PHE A 102 13.54 -18.30 -3.18
N PRO A 103 14.83 -18.61 -3.43
CA PRO A 103 15.60 -19.51 -2.59
C PRO A 103 15.74 -19.01 -1.16
N GLN A 104 15.78 -19.94 -0.19
CA GLN A 104 15.90 -19.66 1.24
C GLN A 104 16.98 -18.62 1.63
N PRO A 105 18.21 -18.64 1.07
CA PRO A 105 19.22 -17.64 1.42
C PRO A 105 18.84 -16.21 1.02
N VAL A 106 18.11 -16.04 -0.09
CA VAL A 106 17.62 -14.73 -0.55
C VAL A 106 16.52 -14.24 0.38
N LEU A 107 15.60 -15.13 0.75
CA LEU A 107 14.54 -14.84 1.72
C LEU A 107 15.09 -14.37 3.06
N ASP A 108 16.11 -15.05 3.57
CA ASP A 108 16.72 -14.72 4.87
C ASP A 108 17.46 -13.39 4.85
N ALA A 109 18.00 -12.98 3.70
CA ALA A 109 18.64 -11.69 3.52
C ALA A 109 17.62 -10.54 3.41
N CYS A 110 16.54 -10.72 2.64
CA CYS A 110 15.55 -9.67 2.38
C CYS A 110 14.51 -9.52 3.49
N CYS A 111 14.06 -10.63 4.08
CA CYS A 111 13.03 -10.66 5.11
C CYS A 111 13.36 -11.75 6.13
N PRO A 112 14.19 -11.48 7.15
CA PRO A 112 14.71 -12.50 8.06
C PRO A 112 13.65 -13.40 8.71
N PRO A 113 13.97 -14.65 9.11
CA PRO A 113 13.00 -15.61 9.62
C PRO A 113 12.16 -15.15 10.81
N PHE A 114 12.68 -14.26 11.66
CA PHE A 114 11.93 -13.74 12.81
C PHE A 114 10.92 -12.66 12.42
N VAL A 115 11.08 -12.02 11.26
CA VAL A 115 10.12 -11.07 10.70
C VAL A 115 8.99 -11.84 10.01
N ARG A 116 9.32 -12.91 9.26
CA ARG A 116 8.32 -13.77 8.61
C ARG A 116 7.41 -14.50 9.59
N ARG A 117 7.95 -14.92 10.74
CA ARG A 117 7.19 -15.61 11.80
C ARG A 117 6.29 -14.71 12.66
N GLN A 118 6.36 -13.39 12.48
CA GLN A 118 5.40 -12.45 13.08
C GLN A 118 4.13 -12.31 12.23
N SER A 119 4.04 -13.09 11.14
CA SER A 119 2.80 -13.27 10.39
C SER A 119 1.73 -13.92 11.27
N PRO A 120 0.52 -13.33 11.34
CA PRO A 120 -0.56 -13.80 12.20
C PRO A 120 -1.05 -15.21 11.85
#